data_AF-A0A1G8NSE0-F1
#
_entry.id   AF-A0A1G8NSE0-F1
#
_cell.length_a   1.000
_cell.length_b   1.000
_cell.length_c   1.000
_cell.angle_alpha   90.00
_cell.angle_beta   90.00
_cell.angle_gamma   90.00
#
_symmetry.space_group_name_H-M   'P 1'
#
loop_
_entity.id
_entity.type
_entity.pdbx_description
1 polymer ?
#
loop_
_entity_poly.entity_id
_entity_poly.type
_entity_poly.pdbx_seq_one_letter_code
_entity_poly.pdbx_strand_id
1 'polypeptide(L)'
;MAIARTIHADLFRVFLLTLVSLFAIPAATLVFTEYVLRTEDADFLQAIEKRIASDTRLSAEDKAQTTAFYRSHPLSKACEATAEEDREFHDKVCRPNSMYWHFHWADRAALWTLALGAALLAAALVLGALAFANRGLRYASFVAGWRLMTVSSAVEVVLQSAMLVWLSFWLTAYFWQSYYVKLIAIAGIAAAAAVFYAIYTLFKKLPSSNEIEGEVVAEADAPRLWERIRQLATRVKTAPPDQIVAGIDTNFFVTEAPCQVGGRTLDGRTLFVSIPLLRVLDQSEADAVLAHELAHLGGGDTRSSAALGPKLQQFDQYTWKMRGGGLTIVAHYLLRLYRMIFAFALARDSREREYKADRVSAGLTAPGAIVQSLIKISAYASYRNDVERKLFEQNRQHDGALGIAGFVAAGLPPYANSEAFIETMKTADVPHPYDTHPPLLERMRNVGHHVPESAYGAIVATAPEASWADDIETAAAIEQRLWSDYEQRFVQNHELSLAYRYEPATDEERAVVLRHFPPVAFALKNDQSVEVTHAGLHQSVDGGSTIGWDEVKDLTYQDNTFGDILVVTHHDKGMLGARTTKVKVGGIGKQKENFKAVVGRYWHRHQIMRAQQKHEQEQASS
;
A
#
# COMPACT_ATOMS: atom_id res chain seq x y z
N MET A 1 -8.01 -15.22 19.94
CA MET A 1 -7.40 -16.35 19.20
C MET A 1 -7.54 -16.25 17.67
N ALA A 2 -8.70 -15.82 17.14
CA ALA A 2 -8.90 -15.64 15.69
C ALA A 2 -7.97 -14.57 15.06
N ILE A 3 -7.79 -13.42 15.72
CA ILE A 3 -6.92 -12.32 15.25
C ILE A 3 -5.43 -12.71 15.22
N ALA A 4 -4.96 -13.49 16.19
CA ALA A 4 -3.58 -13.99 16.17
C ALA A 4 -3.36 -14.99 15.02
N ARG A 5 -4.33 -15.88 14.75
CA ARG A 5 -4.27 -16.80 13.61
C ARG A 5 -4.24 -16.08 12.26
N THR A 6 -4.99 -14.98 12.10
CA THR A 6 -4.98 -14.20 10.86
C THR A 6 -3.66 -13.45 10.64
N ILE A 7 -3.04 -12.89 11.70
CA ILE A 7 -1.72 -12.24 11.62
C ILE A 7 -0.62 -13.24 11.25
N HIS A 8 -0.61 -14.43 11.85
CA HIS A 8 0.36 -15.47 11.50
C HIS A 8 0.19 -15.97 10.05
N ALA A 9 -1.06 -16.12 9.59
CA ALA A 9 -1.34 -16.53 8.22
C ALA A 9 -0.92 -15.46 7.20
N ASP A 10 -1.18 -14.17 7.47
CA ASP A 10 -0.77 -13.07 6.59
C ASP A 10 0.75 -12.91 6.56
N LEU A 11 1.43 -13.00 7.72
CA LEU A 11 2.89 -12.97 7.79
C LEU A 11 3.52 -14.13 7.01
N PHE A 12 3.01 -15.35 7.18
CA PHE A 12 3.48 -16.52 6.45
C PHE A 12 3.28 -16.35 4.93
N ARG A 13 2.13 -15.84 4.52
CA ARG A 13 1.84 -15.56 3.11
C ARG A 13 2.79 -14.52 2.52
N VAL A 14 3.01 -13.40 3.21
CA VAL A 14 3.93 -12.35 2.76
C VAL A 14 5.36 -12.88 2.69
N PHE A 15 5.78 -13.67 3.69
CA PHE A 15 7.09 -14.31 3.70
C PHE A 15 7.28 -15.23 2.49
N LEU A 16 6.33 -16.14 2.23
CA LEU A 16 6.39 -17.05 1.08
C LEU A 16 6.44 -16.27 -0.24
N LEU A 17 5.59 -15.25 -0.40
CA LEU A 17 5.57 -14.43 -1.61
C LEU A 17 6.88 -13.64 -1.78
N THR A 18 7.50 -13.20 -0.69
CA THR A 18 8.83 -12.56 -0.73
C THR A 18 9.88 -13.55 -1.25
N LEU A 19 9.90 -14.79 -0.75
CA LEU A 19 10.83 -15.81 -1.23
C LEU A 19 10.63 -16.10 -2.73
N VAL A 20 9.38 -16.30 -3.16
CA VAL A 20 9.05 -16.51 -4.57
C VAL A 20 9.51 -15.32 -5.41
N SER A 21 9.22 -14.10 -4.98
CA SER A 21 9.60 -12.88 -5.69
C SER A 21 11.10 -12.67 -5.81
N LEU A 22 11.89 -12.97 -4.78
CA LEU A 22 13.34 -12.78 -4.83
C LEU A 22 14.06 -13.90 -5.58
N PHE A 23 13.55 -15.14 -5.52
CA PHE A 23 14.34 -16.30 -5.92
C PHE A 23 13.80 -17.04 -7.15
N ALA A 24 12.52 -16.91 -7.54
CA ALA A 24 11.96 -17.74 -8.60
C ALA A 24 12.59 -17.50 -9.98
N ILE A 25 12.70 -16.24 -10.41
CA ILE A 25 13.30 -15.92 -11.73
C ILE A 25 14.79 -16.25 -11.75
N PRO A 26 15.62 -15.78 -10.78
CA PRO A 26 17.04 -16.12 -10.78
C PRO A 26 17.29 -17.63 -10.66
N ALA A 27 16.52 -18.37 -9.84
CA ALA A 27 16.66 -19.82 -9.75
C ALA A 27 16.27 -20.50 -11.06
N ALA A 28 15.21 -20.06 -11.74
CA ALA A 28 14.82 -20.59 -13.04
C ALA A 28 15.90 -20.32 -14.11
N THR A 29 16.50 -19.13 -14.11
CA THR A 29 17.63 -18.80 -14.98
C THR A 29 18.82 -19.70 -14.70
N LEU A 30 19.20 -19.87 -13.43
CA LEU A 30 20.33 -20.72 -13.03
C LEU A 30 20.12 -22.19 -13.41
N VAL A 31 18.95 -22.74 -13.10
CA VAL A 31 18.62 -24.13 -13.43
C VAL A 31 18.65 -24.34 -14.94
N PHE A 32 18.12 -23.38 -15.71
CA PHE A 32 18.13 -23.45 -17.16
C PHE A 32 19.54 -23.31 -17.75
N THR A 33 20.37 -22.40 -17.25
CA THR A 33 21.76 -22.25 -17.72
C THR A 33 22.57 -23.51 -17.44
N GLU A 34 22.49 -24.05 -16.22
CA GLU A 34 23.19 -25.30 -15.85
C GLU A 34 22.72 -26.49 -16.69
N TYR A 35 21.41 -26.60 -16.94
CA TYR A 35 20.85 -27.67 -17.75
C TYR A 35 21.40 -27.65 -19.19
N VAL A 36 21.36 -26.49 -19.85
CA VAL A 36 21.83 -26.33 -21.22
C VAL A 36 23.33 -26.60 -21.30
N LEU A 37 24.13 -25.98 -20.42
CA LEU A 37 25.59 -26.11 -20.44
C LEU A 37 26.04 -27.57 -20.20
N ARG A 38 25.38 -28.30 -19.28
CA ARG A 38 25.69 -29.73 -19.06
C ARG A 38 25.33 -30.61 -20.25
N THR A 39 24.22 -30.30 -20.93
CA THR A 39 23.78 -31.04 -22.11
C THR A 39 24.74 -30.81 -23.27
N GLU A 40 25.12 -29.55 -23.53
CA GLU A 40 26.08 -29.18 -24.57
C GLU A 40 27.46 -29.79 -24.33
N ASP A 41 27.94 -29.81 -23.08
CA ASP A 41 29.20 -30.47 -22.72
C ASP A 41 29.17 -31.97 -23.06
N ALA A 42 28.07 -32.66 -22.73
CA ALA A 42 27.92 -34.08 -23.00
C ALA A 42 27.83 -34.38 -24.49
N ASP A 43 27.02 -33.62 -25.23
CA ASP A 43 26.83 -33.79 -26.68
C ASP A 43 28.11 -33.48 -27.44
N PHE A 44 28.83 -32.41 -27.05
CA PHE A 44 30.11 -32.05 -27.64
C PHE A 44 31.17 -33.13 -27.39
N LEU A 45 31.30 -33.59 -26.15
CA LEU A 45 32.28 -34.61 -25.80
C LEU A 45 32.01 -35.91 -26.58
N GLN A 46 30.76 -36.34 -26.67
CA GLN A 46 30.37 -37.53 -27.43
C GLN A 46 30.69 -37.38 -28.93
N ALA A 47 30.39 -36.21 -29.52
CA ALA A 47 30.67 -35.94 -30.92
C ALA A 47 32.18 -35.92 -31.23
N ILE A 48 32.97 -35.29 -30.36
CA ILE A 48 34.43 -35.21 -30.49
C ILE A 48 35.08 -36.57 -30.29
N GLU A 49 34.70 -37.33 -29.27
CA GLU A 49 35.22 -38.68 -29.05
C GLU A 49 34.96 -39.59 -30.25
N LYS A 50 33.74 -39.54 -30.82
CA LYS A 50 33.40 -40.27 -32.03
C LYS A 50 34.28 -39.85 -33.22
N ARG A 51 34.52 -38.54 -33.38
CA ARG A 51 35.35 -37.99 -34.46
C ARG A 51 36.81 -38.41 -34.32
N ILE A 52 37.39 -38.27 -33.13
CA ILE A 52 38.78 -38.69 -32.81
C ILE A 52 38.94 -40.20 -33.04
N ALA A 53 37.99 -41.01 -32.56
CA ALA A 53 38.02 -42.46 -32.77
C ALA A 53 38.05 -42.82 -34.27
N SER A 54 37.25 -42.12 -35.08
CA SER A 54 37.14 -42.34 -36.52
C SER A 54 38.28 -41.74 -37.37
N ASP A 55 39.14 -40.87 -36.83
CA ASP A 55 40.21 -40.23 -37.60
C ASP A 55 41.35 -41.23 -37.85
N THR A 56 41.61 -41.56 -39.12
CA THR A 56 42.64 -42.51 -39.52
C THR A 56 44.05 -41.90 -39.56
N ARG A 57 44.17 -40.58 -39.38
CA ARG A 57 45.45 -39.85 -39.44
C ARG A 57 46.15 -39.75 -38.09
N LEU A 58 45.44 -39.97 -36.99
CA LEU A 58 45.97 -39.88 -35.63
C LEU A 58 46.49 -41.24 -35.15
N SER A 59 47.65 -41.25 -34.49
CA SER A 59 48.16 -42.43 -33.79
C SER A 59 47.29 -42.76 -32.56
N ALA A 60 47.40 -43.98 -32.03
CA ALA A 60 46.64 -44.36 -30.83
C ALA A 60 46.98 -43.50 -29.61
N GLU A 61 48.24 -43.06 -29.50
CA GLU A 61 48.72 -42.17 -28.44
C GLU A 61 48.15 -40.75 -28.61
N ASP A 62 48.18 -40.19 -29.83
CA ASP A 62 47.62 -38.87 -30.11
C ASP A 62 46.11 -38.83 -29.87
N LYS A 63 45.39 -39.92 -30.20
CA LYS A 63 43.96 -40.07 -29.90
C LYS A 63 43.71 -40.00 -28.39
N ALA A 64 44.49 -40.74 -27.59
CA ALA A 64 44.33 -40.74 -26.14
C ALA A 64 44.62 -39.36 -25.53
N GLN A 65 45.68 -38.68 -25.96
CA GLN A 65 46.04 -37.34 -25.48
C GLN A 65 44.99 -36.29 -25.86
N THR A 66 44.53 -36.30 -27.12
CA THR A 66 43.51 -35.36 -27.61
C THR A 66 42.16 -35.58 -26.90
N THR A 67 41.76 -36.84 -26.70
CA THR A 67 40.54 -37.16 -25.93
C THR A 67 40.67 -36.70 -24.47
N ALA A 68 41.83 -36.91 -23.83
CA ALA A 68 42.07 -36.44 -22.47
C ALA A 68 41.94 -34.91 -22.35
N PHE A 69 42.47 -34.17 -23.33
CA PHE A 69 42.35 -32.72 -23.39
C PHE A 69 40.89 -32.26 -23.42
N TYR A 70 40.04 -32.81 -24.30
CA TYR A 70 38.63 -32.40 -24.37
C TYR A 70 37.80 -32.85 -23.16
N ARG A 71 38.20 -33.94 -22.47
CA ARG A 71 37.57 -34.35 -21.20
C ARG A 71 37.89 -33.38 -20.06
N SER A 72 39.08 -32.81 -20.03
CA SER A 72 39.47 -31.84 -18.99
C SER A 72 39.02 -30.42 -19.29
N HIS A 73 38.67 -30.10 -20.55
CA HIS A 73 38.24 -28.77 -21.00
C HIS A 73 36.79 -28.79 -21.55
N PRO A 74 35.76 -28.92 -20.70
CA PRO A 74 34.37 -28.82 -21.11
C PRO A 74 34.05 -27.41 -21.64
N LEU A 75 33.11 -27.31 -22.58
CA LEU A 75 32.72 -26.03 -23.21
C LEU A 75 32.17 -25.04 -22.20
N SER A 76 31.42 -25.52 -21.19
CA SER A 76 30.87 -24.70 -20.12
C SER A 76 31.92 -23.91 -19.32
N LYS A 77 33.15 -24.44 -19.22
CA LYS A 77 34.26 -23.79 -18.51
C LYS A 77 35.11 -22.90 -19.40
N ALA A 78 34.85 -22.86 -20.70
CA ALA A 78 35.68 -22.09 -21.63
C ALA A 78 35.76 -20.61 -21.28
N CYS A 79 34.69 -20.01 -20.74
CA CYS A 79 34.66 -18.61 -20.31
C CYS A 79 35.41 -18.33 -19.00
N GLU A 80 35.77 -19.36 -18.24
CA GLU A 80 36.52 -19.24 -16.98
C GLU A 80 38.01 -19.59 -17.15
N ALA A 81 38.34 -20.26 -18.25
CA ALA A 81 39.69 -20.66 -18.57
C ALA A 81 40.54 -19.42 -18.90
N THR A 82 41.52 -19.15 -18.04
CA THR A 82 42.41 -17.97 -18.12
C THR A 82 43.88 -18.34 -18.28
N ALA A 83 44.20 -19.63 -18.31
CA ALA A 83 45.56 -20.11 -18.58
C ALA A 83 45.94 -19.82 -20.05
N GLU A 84 47.22 -19.54 -20.30
CA GLU A 84 47.70 -19.21 -21.65
C GLU A 84 47.48 -20.38 -22.63
N GLU A 85 47.55 -21.62 -22.13
CA GLU A 85 47.32 -22.86 -22.89
C GLU A 85 45.85 -23.01 -23.35
N ASP A 86 44.91 -22.39 -22.64
CA ASP A 86 43.47 -22.45 -22.95
C ASP A 86 42.99 -21.28 -23.81
N ARG A 87 43.87 -20.32 -24.11
CA ARG A 87 43.49 -19.05 -24.74
C ARG A 87 42.82 -19.25 -26.10
N GLU A 88 43.33 -20.17 -26.91
CA GLU A 88 42.73 -20.49 -28.21
C GLU A 88 41.35 -21.14 -28.05
N PHE A 89 41.15 -21.96 -27.02
CA PHE A 89 39.86 -22.59 -26.70
C PHE A 89 38.85 -21.55 -26.19
N HIS A 90 39.27 -20.70 -25.24
CA HIS A 90 38.50 -19.57 -24.73
C HIS A 90 38.01 -18.67 -25.88
N ASP A 91 38.91 -18.20 -26.75
CA ASP A 91 38.58 -17.21 -27.79
C ASP A 91 37.63 -17.77 -28.86
N LYS A 92 37.66 -19.09 -29.10
CA LYS A 92 36.74 -19.75 -30.03
C LYS A 92 35.36 -20.01 -29.41
N VAL A 93 35.30 -20.43 -28.16
CA VAL A 93 34.05 -20.86 -27.50
C VAL A 93 33.34 -19.68 -26.82
N CYS A 94 34.07 -18.86 -26.06
CA CYS A 94 33.57 -17.73 -25.28
C CYS A 94 33.73 -16.35 -25.97
N ARG A 95 33.70 -16.32 -27.30
CA ARG A 95 33.73 -15.05 -28.04
C ARG A 95 32.56 -14.14 -27.61
N PRO A 96 32.72 -12.81 -27.54
CA PRO A 96 31.61 -11.90 -27.22
C PRO A 96 30.38 -12.16 -28.09
N ASN A 97 29.22 -12.24 -27.45
CA ASN A 97 27.92 -12.59 -28.04
C ASN A 97 27.79 -14.05 -28.55
N SER A 98 28.72 -14.95 -28.23
CA SER A 98 28.50 -16.38 -28.40
C SER A 98 27.43 -16.90 -27.42
N MET A 99 26.86 -18.06 -27.70
CA MET A 99 25.95 -18.73 -26.76
C MET A 99 26.62 -18.91 -25.39
N TYR A 100 27.82 -19.47 -25.36
CA TYR A 100 28.56 -19.70 -24.11
C TYR A 100 28.83 -18.39 -23.34
N TRP A 101 29.12 -17.30 -24.04
CA TRP A 101 29.24 -15.97 -23.42
C TRP A 101 27.91 -15.51 -22.79
N HIS A 102 26.79 -15.66 -23.50
CA HIS A 102 25.46 -15.28 -22.99
C HIS A 102 25.09 -16.11 -21.75
N PHE A 103 25.33 -17.42 -21.79
CA PHE A 103 25.01 -18.34 -20.70
C PHE A 103 25.93 -18.14 -19.49
N HIS A 104 27.22 -17.88 -19.70
CA HIS A 104 28.17 -17.59 -18.63
C HIS A 104 27.75 -16.36 -17.80
N TRP A 105 27.38 -15.27 -18.46
CA TRP A 105 26.95 -14.05 -17.76
C TRP A 105 25.55 -14.19 -17.16
N ALA A 106 24.63 -14.91 -17.81
CA ALA A 106 23.31 -15.19 -17.25
C ALA A 106 23.39 -16.02 -15.96
N ASP A 107 24.26 -17.04 -15.95
CA ASP A 107 24.53 -17.90 -14.80
C ASP A 107 25.06 -17.10 -13.60
N ARG A 108 26.11 -16.29 -13.82
CA ARG A 108 26.66 -15.44 -12.74
C ARG A 108 25.69 -14.35 -12.29
N ALA A 109 24.96 -13.72 -13.20
CA ALA A 109 23.94 -12.75 -12.84
C ALA A 109 22.86 -13.40 -11.96
N ALA A 110 22.42 -14.61 -12.31
CA ALA A 110 21.47 -15.38 -11.50
C ALA A 110 22.01 -15.69 -10.11
N LEU A 111 23.24 -16.22 -10.01
CA LEU A 111 23.89 -16.51 -8.72
C LEU A 111 24.02 -15.27 -7.83
N TRP A 112 24.50 -14.15 -8.37
CA TRP A 112 24.65 -12.90 -7.61
C TRP A 112 23.30 -12.30 -7.21
N THR A 113 22.26 -12.48 -8.03
CA THR A 113 20.90 -12.03 -7.68
C THR A 113 20.30 -12.90 -6.57
N LEU A 114 20.52 -14.22 -6.57
CA LEU A 114 20.16 -15.08 -5.44
C LEU A 114 20.90 -14.66 -4.15
N ALA A 115 22.19 -14.36 -4.25
CA ALA A 115 22.98 -13.88 -3.11
C ALA A 115 22.48 -12.52 -2.59
N LEU A 116 22.12 -11.60 -3.49
CA LEU A 116 21.53 -10.31 -3.15
C LEU A 116 20.20 -10.49 -2.41
N GLY A 117 19.29 -11.32 -2.93
CA GLY A 117 18.02 -11.63 -2.26
C GLY A 117 18.20 -12.17 -0.84
N ALA A 118 19.16 -13.09 -0.64
CA ALA A 118 19.48 -13.63 0.69
C ALA A 118 20.07 -12.56 1.62
N ALA A 119 20.98 -11.71 1.10
CA ALA A 119 21.56 -10.60 1.85
C ALA A 119 20.50 -9.57 2.27
N LEU A 120 19.50 -9.30 1.43
CA LEU A 120 18.40 -8.39 1.75
C LEU A 120 17.50 -8.92 2.87
N LEU A 121 17.20 -10.21 2.86
CA LEU A 121 16.46 -10.84 3.96
C LEU A 121 17.25 -10.76 5.28
N ALA A 122 18.55 -11.06 5.24
CA ALA A 122 19.42 -10.92 6.41
C ALA A 122 19.48 -9.47 6.91
N ALA A 123 19.63 -8.49 6.01
CA ALA A 123 19.65 -7.08 6.35
C ALA A 123 18.32 -6.61 6.96
N ALA A 124 17.17 -7.05 6.42
CA ALA A 124 15.85 -6.75 6.97
C ALA A 124 15.70 -7.28 8.42
N LEU A 125 16.19 -8.49 8.68
CA LEU A 125 16.20 -9.08 10.02
C LEU A 125 17.13 -8.34 10.98
N VAL A 126 18.35 -8.00 10.55
CA VAL A 126 19.32 -7.26 11.38
C VAL A 126 18.80 -5.86 11.72
N LEU A 127 18.26 -5.12 10.75
CA LEU A 127 17.69 -3.78 10.98
C LEU A 127 16.45 -3.83 11.86
N GLY A 128 15.59 -4.86 11.69
CA GLY A 128 14.48 -5.12 12.58
C GLY A 128 14.93 -5.43 14.00
N ALA A 129 15.96 -6.26 14.17
CA ALA A 129 16.55 -6.61 15.46
C ALA A 129 17.22 -5.40 16.13
N LEU A 130 17.90 -4.54 15.38
CA LEU A 130 18.47 -3.29 15.89
C LEU A 130 17.39 -2.33 16.39
N ALA A 131 16.30 -2.18 15.63
CA ALA A 131 15.15 -1.36 16.03
C ALA A 131 14.41 -1.93 17.25
N PHE A 132 14.43 -3.26 17.40
CA PHE A 132 13.92 -3.96 18.58
C PHE A 132 14.82 -3.74 19.80
N ALA A 133 16.15 -3.87 19.64
CA ALA A 133 17.11 -3.84 20.74
C ALA A 133 17.43 -2.43 21.24
N ASN A 134 17.47 -1.43 20.35
CA ASN A 134 17.87 -0.07 20.71
C ASN A 134 16.88 0.98 20.20
N ARG A 135 16.26 1.68 21.16
CA ARG A 135 15.24 2.71 20.92
C ARG A 135 15.78 3.91 20.14
N GLY A 136 16.95 4.43 20.53
CA GLY A 136 17.58 5.58 19.87
C GLY A 136 17.99 5.31 18.41
N LEU A 137 18.14 4.03 18.04
CA LEU A 137 18.47 3.63 16.67
C LEU A 137 17.24 3.35 15.81
N ARG A 138 16.01 3.46 16.29
CA ARG A 138 14.80 3.11 15.51
C ARG A 138 14.61 3.94 14.27
N TYR A 139 14.64 5.26 14.43
CA TYR A 139 14.49 6.17 13.31
C TYR A 139 15.62 5.95 12.28
N ALA A 140 16.87 5.86 12.76
CA ALA A 140 18.03 5.62 11.91
C ALA A 140 17.95 4.27 11.19
N SER A 141 17.60 3.19 11.90
CA SER A 141 17.45 1.83 11.35
C SER A 141 16.31 1.79 10.34
N PHE A 142 15.19 2.46 10.61
CA PHE A 142 14.07 2.55 9.69
C PHE A 142 14.45 3.27 8.40
N VAL A 143 15.05 4.46 8.51
CA VAL A 143 15.42 5.28 7.36
C VAL A 143 16.53 4.61 6.54
N ALA A 144 17.52 4.01 7.22
CA ALA A 144 18.57 3.23 6.56
C ALA A 144 17.98 2.02 5.84
N GLY A 145 17.11 1.26 6.51
CA GLY A 145 16.43 0.12 5.93
C GLY A 145 15.50 0.49 4.79
N TRP A 146 14.74 1.57 4.90
CA TRP A 146 13.95 2.09 3.77
C TRP A 146 14.86 2.37 2.58
N ARG A 147 15.92 3.19 2.73
CA ARG A 147 16.82 3.50 1.62
C ARG A 147 17.45 2.25 1.01
N LEU A 148 17.94 1.34 1.85
CA LEU A 148 18.54 0.08 1.41
C LEU A 148 17.54 -0.80 0.65
N MET A 149 16.37 -1.06 1.23
CA MET A 149 15.35 -1.92 0.64
C MET A 149 14.82 -1.32 -0.66
N THR A 150 14.57 -0.01 -0.72
CA THR A 150 14.07 0.66 -1.91
C THR A 150 15.09 0.64 -3.05
N VAL A 151 16.36 0.98 -2.80
CA VAL A 151 17.40 0.94 -3.85
C VAL A 151 17.65 -0.50 -4.32
N SER A 152 17.80 -1.43 -3.38
CA SER A 152 18.08 -2.83 -3.72
C SER A 152 16.92 -3.51 -4.42
N SER A 153 15.68 -3.15 -4.07
CA SER A 153 14.50 -3.64 -4.79
C SER A 153 14.45 -3.13 -6.23
N ALA A 154 14.87 -1.89 -6.48
CA ALA A 154 14.97 -1.38 -7.85
C ALA A 154 16.05 -2.14 -8.65
N VAL A 155 17.19 -2.47 -8.03
CA VAL A 155 18.22 -3.32 -8.62
C VAL A 155 17.70 -4.73 -8.93
N GLU A 156 17.01 -5.37 -7.99
CA GLU A 156 16.33 -6.67 -8.18
C GLU A 156 15.35 -6.63 -9.36
N VAL A 157 14.51 -5.60 -9.45
CA VAL A 157 13.57 -5.43 -10.58
C VAL A 157 14.33 -5.34 -11.90
N VAL A 158 15.44 -4.61 -11.98
CA VAL A 158 16.27 -4.52 -13.20
C VAL A 158 16.87 -5.87 -13.57
N LEU A 159 17.52 -6.55 -12.62
CA LEU A 159 18.20 -7.83 -12.85
C LEU A 159 17.20 -8.91 -13.28
N GLN A 160 16.10 -9.07 -12.55
CA GLN A 160 15.08 -10.07 -12.88
C GLN A 160 14.32 -9.73 -14.16
N SER A 161 14.11 -8.45 -14.47
CA SER A 161 13.52 -8.04 -15.75
C SER A 161 14.43 -8.41 -16.92
N ALA A 162 15.74 -8.19 -16.80
CA ALA A 162 16.72 -8.60 -17.81
C ALA A 162 16.74 -10.13 -17.99
N MET A 163 16.71 -10.89 -16.89
CA MET A 163 16.62 -12.35 -16.91
C MET A 163 15.35 -12.84 -17.59
N LEU A 164 14.21 -12.20 -17.34
CA LEU A 164 12.93 -12.61 -17.94
C LEU A 164 12.94 -12.38 -19.46
N VAL A 165 13.50 -11.27 -19.92
CA VAL A 165 13.71 -11.03 -21.36
C VAL A 165 14.67 -12.06 -21.95
N TRP A 166 15.78 -12.33 -21.27
CA TRP A 166 16.76 -13.33 -21.68
C TRP A 166 16.15 -14.75 -21.77
N LEU A 167 15.38 -15.16 -20.77
CA LEU A 167 14.65 -16.43 -20.73
C LEU A 167 13.61 -16.52 -21.86
N SER A 168 12.89 -15.44 -22.13
CA SER A 168 11.87 -15.41 -23.21
C SER A 168 12.48 -15.74 -24.59
N PHE A 169 13.72 -15.32 -24.82
CA PHE A 169 14.47 -15.66 -26.03
C PHE A 169 15.03 -17.07 -25.95
N TRP A 170 15.83 -17.39 -24.93
CA TRP A 170 16.63 -18.62 -24.91
C TRP A 170 15.83 -19.89 -24.66
N LEU A 171 14.76 -19.86 -23.86
CA LEU A 171 13.90 -21.03 -23.67
C LEU A 171 13.29 -21.48 -24.99
N THR A 172 12.82 -20.52 -25.78
CA THR A 172 12.17 -20.81 -27.07
C THR A 172 13.18 -21.21 -28.12
N ALA A 173 14.31 -20.50 -28.20
CA ALA A 173 15.39 -20.83 -29.11
C ALA A 173 15.97 -22.23 -28.85
N TYR A 174 16.18 -22.62 -27.60
CA TYR A 174 16.79 -23.91 -27.26
C TYR A 174 15.84 -25.09 -27.49
N PHE A 175 14.64 -25.06 -26.89
CA PHE A 175 13.73 -26.21 -26.93
C PHE A 175 12.93 -26.33 -28.22
N TRP A 176 12.62 -25.22 -28.90
CA TRP A 176 11.81 -25.22 -30.12
C TRP A 176 12.57 -24.81 -31.38
N GLN A 177 13.88 -24.50 -31.26
CA GLN A 177 14.71 -24.06 -32.39
C GLN A 177 14.09 -22.88 -33.14
N SER A 178 13.32 -22.04 -32.43
CA SER A 178 12.51 -20.95 -32.96
C SER A 178 12.47 -19.80 -31.95
N TYR A 179 12.55 -18.55 -32.42
CA TYR A 179 12.38 -17.38 -31.57
C TYR A 179 11.04 -16.68 -31.83
N TYR A 180 10.30 -16.38 -30.76
CA TYR A 180 9.00 -15.73 -30.87
C TYR A 180 9.14 -14.22 -30.62
N VAL A 181 9.33 -13.46 -31.70
CA VAL A 181 9.55 -11.99 -31.65
C VAL A 181 8.47 -11.27 -30.84
N LYS A 182 7.20 -11.69 -30.94
CA LYS A 182 6.10 -11.10 -30.17
C LYS A 182 6.27 -11.30 -28.66
N LEU A 183 6.68 -12.49 -28.23
CA LEU A 183 6.90 -12.80 -26.82
C LEU A 183 8.05 -11.96 -26.25
N ILE A 184 9.17 -11.89 -26.98
CA ILE A 184 10.35 -11.12 -26.59
C ILE A 184 10.02 -9.62 -26.53
N ALA A 185 9.27 -9.11 -27.50
CA ALA A 185 8.83 -7.72 -27.50
C ALA A 185 7.91 -7.40 -26.32
N ILE A 186 6.94 -8.27 -26.01
CA ILE A 186 6.05 -8.10 -24.85
C ILE A 186 6.87 -8.15 -23.54
N ALA A 187 7.76 -9.13 -23.39
CA ALA A 187 8.64 -9.24 -22.23
C ALA A 187 9.53 -8.00 -22.09
N GLY A 188 10.12 -7.52 -23.18
CA GLY A 188 10.97 -6.33 -23.21
C GLY A 188 10.22 -5.05 -22.85
N ILE A 189 9.01 -4.85 -23.38
CA ILE A 189 8.17 -3.69 -23.04
C ILE A 189 7.73 -3.75 -21.58
N ALA A 190 7.30 -4.91 -21.09
CA ALA A 190 6.91 -5.09 -19.70
C ALA A 190 8.07 -4.86 -18.72
N ALA A 191 9.26 -5.39 -19.06
CA ALA A 191 10.50 -5.15 -18.34
C ALA A 191 10.86 -3.65 -18.30
N ALA A 192 10.85 -2.98 -19.46
CA ALA A 192 11.15 -1.55 -19.55
C ALA A 192 10.15 -0.71 -18.75
N ALA A 193 8.86 -1.04 -18.80
CA ALA A 193 7.83 -0.36 -18.02
C ALA A 193 8.01 -0.56 -16.51
N ALA A 194 8.35 -1.77 -16.06
CA ALA A 194 8.61 -2.07 -14.65
C ALA A 194 9.85 -1.34 -14.13
N VAL A 195 10.95 -1.36 -14.89
CA VAL A 195 12.19 -0.63 -14.57
C VAL A 195 11.93 0.86 -14.53
N PHE A 196 11.25 1.41 -15.54
CA PHE A 196 10.86 2.82 -15.56
C PHE A 196 10.03 3.18 -14.34
N TYR A 197 9.02 2.38 -13.99
CA TYR A 197 8.17 2.63 -12.83
C TYR A 197 8.95 2.58 -11.51
N ALA A 198 9.84 1.59 -11.32
CA ALA A 198 10.69 1.48 -10.14
C ALA A 198 11.63 2.69 -9.99
N ILE A 199 12.27 3.12 -11.07
CA ILE A 199 13.17 4.29 -11.07
C ILE A 199 12.38 5.59 -10.89
N TYR A 200 11.27 5.77 -11.62
CA TYR A 200 10.44 6.96 -11.52
C TYR A 200 9.89 7.16 -10.10
N THR A 201 9.42 6.09 -9.47
CA THR A 201 8.91 6.14 -8.09
C THR A 201 10.01 6.36 -7.05
N LEU A 202 11.25 5.91 -7.31
CA LEU A 202 12.42 6.20 -6.47
C LEU A 202 12.69 7.72 -6.40
N PHE A 203 12.57 8.42 -7.52
CA PHE A 203 12.84 9.87 -7.61
C PHE A 203 11.61 10.75 -7.34
N LYS A 204 10.40 10.18 -7.38
CA LYS A 204 9.17 10.92 -7.09
C LYS A 204 9.11 11.25 -5.60
N LYS A 205 9.11 12.55 -5.28
CA LYS A 205 8.76 13.02 -3.93
C LYS A 205 7.32 12.59 -3.64
N LEU A 206 7.17 11.62 -2.74
CA LEU A 206 5.87 11.28 -2.19
C LEU A 206 5.44 12.41 -1.27
N PRO A 207 4.17 12.85 -1.32
CA PRO A 207 3.67 13.88 -0.41
C PRO A 207 3.95 13.47 1.04
N SER A 208 4.65 14.32 1.77
CA SER A 208 4.83 14.22 3.22
C SER A 208 3.92 15.26 3.88
N SER A 209 2.64 15.28 3.56
CA SER A 209 1.72 16.21 4.20
C SER A 209 1.31 15.62 5.55
N ASN A 210 2.01 16.02 6.61
CA ASN A 210 1.47 16.01 7.97
C ASN A 210 0.42 17.13 8.07
N GLU A 211 -0.57 17.10 7.20
CA GLU A 211 -1.65 18.07 7.21
C GLU A 211 -2.60 17.68 8.33
N ILE A 212 -2.82 18.63 9.24
CA ILE A 212 -3.76 18.50 10.33
C ILE A 212 -4.92 19.42 9.99
N GLU A 213 -6.12 18.85 9.91
CA GLU A 213 -7.33 19.63 9.69
C GLU A 213 -7.73 20.33 11.00
N GLY A 214 -7.51 21.64 11.04
CA GLY A 214 -7.81 22.45 12.20
C GLY A 214 -7.42 23.90 12.03
N GLU A 215 -7.60 24.66 13.11
CA GLU A 215 -7.24 26.07 13.20
C GLU A 215 -6.34 26.30 14.42
N VAL A 216 -5.35 27.18 14.28
CA VAL A 216 -4.47 27.55 15.40
C VAL A 216 -5.25 28.41 16.38
N VAL A 217 -5.26 28.03 17.65
CA VAL A 217 -5.90 28.77 18.74
C VAL A 217 -4.91 29.79 19.30
N ALA A 218 -5.21 31.08 19.17
CA ALA A 218 -4.37 32.13 19.74
C ALA A 218 -4.47 32.14 21.27
N GLU A 219 -3.41 32.60 21.95
CA GLU A 219 -3.43 32.73 23.42
C GLU A 219 -4.50 33.70 23.90
N ALA A 220 -4.77 34.76 23.14
CA ALA A 220 -5.83 35.72 23.45
C ALA A 220 -7.24 35.09 23.44
N ASP A 221 -7.47 34.07 22.61
CA ASP A 221 -8.78 33.43 22.45
C ASP A 221 -9.02 32.33 23.50
N ALA A 222 -7.98 31.89 24.21
CA ALA A 222 -8.06 30.81 25.20
C ALA A 222 -7.06 30.94 26.37
N PRO A 223 -6.99 32.08 27.07
CA PRO A 223 -5.92 32.36 28.02
C PRO A 223 -5.88 31.38 29.20
N ARG A 224 -7.05 30.96 29.69
CA ARG A 224 -7.17 29.98 30.79
C ARG A 224 -6.67 28.59 30.38
N LEU A 225 -6.97 28.18 29.15
CA LEU A 225 -6.50 26.91 28.60
C LEU A 225 -4.98 26.90 28.45
N TRP A 226 -4.40 27.96 27.88
CA TRP A 226 -2.95 28.09 27.74
C TRP A 226 -2.22 28.03 29.07
N GLU A 227 -2.72 28.75 30.09
CA GLU A 227 -2.14 28.70 31.43
C GLU A 227 -2.24 27.31 32.05
N ARG A 228 -3.40 26.66 31.95
CA ARG A 228 -3.60 25.28 32.42
C ARG A 228 -2.63 24.29 31.75
N ILE A 229 -2.43 24.39 30.44
CA ILE A 229 -1.49 23.56 29.69
C ILE A 229 -0.05 23.77 30.20
N ARG A 230 0.37 25.02 30.41
CA ARG A 230 1.71 25.33 30.96
C ARG A 230 1.90 24.76 32.36
N GLN A 231 0.88 24.83 33.20
CA GLN A 231 0.90 24.25 34.55
C GLN A 231 1.02 22.72 34.49
N LEU A 232 0.25 22.05 33.64
CA LEU A 232 0.34 20.60 33.46
C LEU A 232 1.70 20.17 32.92
N ALA A 233 2.24 20.88 31.92
CA ALA A 233 3.59 20.63 31.39
C ALA A 233 4.67 20.77 32.46
N THR A 234 4.56 21.79 33.32
CA THR A 234 5.45 22.00 34.46
C THR A 234 5.40 20.82 35.43
N ARG A 235 4.20 20.31 35.74
CA ARG A 235 4.01 19.16 36.64
C ARG A 235 4.54 17.85 36.06
N VAL A 236 4.40 17.66 34.74
CA VAL A 236 4.97 16.52 33.99
C VAL A 236 6.49 16.66 33.81
N LYS A 237 7.05 17.86 34.05
CA LYS A 237 8.46 18.21 33.85
C LYS A 237 8.89 18.13 32.39
N THR A 238 8.05 18.66 31.49
CA THR A 238 8.33 18.80 30.07
C THR A 238 8.04 20.23 29.61
N ALA A 239 8.63 20.67 28.50
CA ALA A 239 8.27 21.97 27.91
C ALA A 239 6.81 21.94 27.39
N PRO A 240 6.05 23.04 27.54
CA PRO A 240 4.70 23.12 27.01
C PRO A 240 4.70 23.06 25.47
N PRO A 241 3.55 22.78 24.84
CA PRO A 241 3.35 22.98 23.41
C PRO A 241 3.59 24.44 23.01
N ASP A 242 4.18 24.64 21.84
CA ASP A 242 4.41 25.96 21.22
C ASP A 242 3.13 26.49 20.54
N GLN A 243 2.27 25.58 20.07
CA GLN A 243 0.99 25.90 19.45
C GLN A 243 -0.11 24.90 19.85
N ILE A 244 -1.34 25.40 19.87
CA ILE A 244 -2.57 24.61 20.01
C ILE A 244 -3.32 24.68 18.68
N VAL A 245 -3.69 23.53 18.14
CA VAL A 245 -4.54 23.40 16.96
C VAL A 245 -5.85 22.77 17.38
N ALA A 246 -6.95 23.46 17.16
CA ALA A 246 -8.29 22.96 17.40
C ALA A 246 -8.87 22.39 16.11
N GLY A 247 -9.35 21.15 16.16
CA GLY A 247 -9.98 20.48 15.02
C GLY A 247 -11.27 19.76 15.41
N ILE A 248 -11.79 18.99 14.46
CA ILE A 248 -13.00 18.16 14.66
C ILE A 248 -12.71 16.66 14.64
N ASP A 249 -11.48 16.22 14.43
CA ASP A 249 -11.13 14.78 14.38
C ASP A 249 -11.45 14.05 15.69
N THR A 250 -11.44 12.72 15.69
CA THR A 250 -11.72 11.91 16.90
C THR A 250 -10.53 11.79 17.86
N ASN A 251 -9.53 12.65 17.72
CA ASN A 251 -8.18 12.43 18.26
C ASN A 251 -7.78 13.58 19.19
N PHE A 252 -6.88 13.30 20.13
CA PHE A 252 -6.21 14.28 20.98
C PHE A 252 -4.76 13.84 21.08
N PHE A 253 -3.80 14.65 20.65
CA PHE A 253 -2.39 14.23 20.63
C PHE A 253 -1.42 15.41 20.69
N VAL A 254 -0.17 15.11 21.03
CA VAL A 254 0.94 16.07 20.92
C VAL A 254 2.02 15.54 19.97
N THR A 255 2.53 16.41 19.09
CA THR A 255 3.60 16.07 18.14
C THR A 255 4.73 17.10 18.13
N GLU A 256 5.96 16.63 17.91
CA GLU A 256 7.15 17.47 17.64
C GLU A 256 7.51 17.48 16.14
N ALA A 257 6.73 16.80 15.31
CA ALA A 257 6.94 16.79 13.86
C ALA A 257 6.33 18.05 13.23
N PRO A 258 7.02 18.70 12.28
CA PRO A 258 6.42 19.78 11.51
C PRO A 258 5.10 19.34 10.89
N CYS A 259 4.07 20.18 11.00
CA CYS A 259 2.74 19.94 10.46
C CYS A 259 2.27 21.11 9.61
N GLN A 260 1.31 20.85 8.72
CA GLN A 260 0.65 21.89 7.94
C GLN A 260 -0.78 22.08 8.41
N VAL A 261 -1.16 23.32 8.70
CA VAL A 261 -2.50 23.70 9.18
C VAL A 261 -2.95 24.92 8.40
N GLY A 262 -4.06 24.81 7.66
CA GLY A 262 -4.59 25.92 6.84
C GLY A 262 -3.56 26.52 5.87
N GLY A 263 -2.71 25.67 5.26
CA GLY A 263 -1.65 26.10 4.34
C GLY A 263 -0.42 26.75 5.00
N ARG A 264 -0.35 26.76 6.34
CA ARG A 264 0.82 27.25 7.09
C ARG A 264 1.61 26.07 7.66
N THR A 265 2.94 26.15 7.56
CA THR A 265 3.82 25.18 8.25
C THR A 265 4.02 25.62 9.69
N LEU A 266 3.75 24.72 10.63
CA LEU A 266 3.99 24.89 12.05
C LEU A 266 5.19 24.01 12.44
N ASP A 267 6.18 24.60 13.09
CA ASP A 267 7.36 23.94 13.62
C ASP A 267 7.30 23.91 15.16
N GLY A 268 7.98 22.96 15.80
CA GLY A 268 7.96 22.82 17.26
C GLY A 268 6.91 21.85 17.77
N ARG A 269 6.46 22.04 19.01
CA ARG A 269 5.47 21.19 19.69
C ARG A 269 4.06 21.67 19.38
N THR A 270 3.30 20.82 18.69
CA THR A 270 1.89 21.07 18.40
C THR A 270 1.01 20.17 19.25
N LEU A 271 0.14 20.77 20.06
CA LEU A 271 -0.99 20.09 20.69
C LEU A 271 -2.19 20.18 19.76
N PHE A 272 -2.74 19.04 19.37
CA PHE A 272 -4.02 18.96 18.68
C PHE A 272 -5.12 18.61 19.68
N VAL A 273 -6.19 19.42 19.69
CA VAL A 273 -7.40 19.17 20.47
C VAL A 273 -8.63 19.09 19.58
N SER A 274 -9.43 18.07 19.78
CA SER A 274 -10.73 17.94 19.12
C SER A 274 -11.80 18.66 19.93
N ILE A 275 -12.41 19.72 19.39
CA ILE A 275 -13.48 20.45 20.06
C ILE A 275 -14.69 19.54 20.36
N PRO A 276 -15.21 18.73 19.42
CA PRO A 276 -16.30 17.80 19.71
C PRO A 276 -15.96 16.82 20.84
N LEU A 277 -14.73 16.34 20.89
CA LEU A 277 -14.28 15.43 21.94
C LEU A 277 -14.17 16.14 23.29
N LEU A 278 -13.62 17.36 23.31
CA LEU A 278 -13.58 18.17 24.53
C LEU A 278 -14.98 18.38 25.11
N ARG A 279 -16.03 18.54 24.28
CA ARG A 279 -17.42 18.67 24.78
C ARG A 279 -17.95 17.44 25.50
N VAL A 280 -17.36 16.27 25.28
CA VAL A 280 -17.71 15.02 25.98
C VAL A 280 -16.88 14.84 27.26
N LEU A 281 -15.68 15.42 27.28
CA LEU A 281 -14.74 15.32 28.39
C LEU A 281 -14.95 16.45 29.40
N ASP A 282 -14.93 16.12 30.69
CA ASP A 282 -14.79 17.13 31.73
C ASP A 282 -13.34 17.65 31.79
N GLN A 283 -13.13 18.73 32.54
CA GLN A 283 -11.79 19.31 32.67
C GLN A 283 -10.75 18.34 33.23
N SER A 284 -11.11 17.48 34.18
CA SER A 284 -10.18 16.53 34.81
C SER A 284 -9.81 15.39 33.86
N GLU A 285 -10.76 14.94 33.05
CA GLU A 285 -10.58 13.95 31.99
C GLU A 285 -9.68 14.51 30.88
N ALA A 286 -9.91 15.76 30.44
CA ALA A 286 -9.06 16.43 29.46
C ALA A 286 -7.64 16.70 30.00
N ASP A 287 -7.51 17.11 31.27
CA ASP A 287 -6.23 17.23 31.96
C ASP A 287 -5.49 15.88 31.99
N ALA A 288 -6.22 14.78 32.20
CA ALA A 288 -5.64 13.43 32.24
C ALA A 288 -5.13 13.00 30.87
N VAL A 289 -5.88 13.28 29.80
CA VAL A 289 -5.42 13.01 28.42
C VAL A 289 -4.17 13.84 28.12
N LEU A 290 -4.16 15.14 28.40
CA LEU A 290 -2.96 15.95 28.17
C LEU A 290 -1.77 15.49 29.01
N ALA A 291 -1.96 15.16 30.28
CA ALA A 291 -0.87 14.65 31.12
C ALA A 291 -0.28 13.35 30.55
N HIS A 292 -1.12 12.49 29.97
CA HIS A 292 -0.69 11.30 29.25
C HIS A 292 0.12 11.67 27.99
N GLU A 293 -0.39 12.55 27.14
CA GLU A 293 0.31 13.02 25.92
C GLU A 293 1.66 13.69 26.24
N LEU A 294 1.71 14.53 27.27
CA LEU A 294 2.93 15.20 27.71
C LEU A 294 3.93 14.22 28.34
N ALA A 295 3.46 13.14 28.97
CA ALA A 295 4.32 12.09 29.50
C ALA A 295 5.04 11.33 28.39
N HIS A 296 4.45 11.25 27.19
CA HIS A 296 5.17 10.78 26.01
C HIS A 296 6.35 11.70 25.68
N LEU A 297 6.16 13.02 25.72
CA LEU A 297 7.22 14.03 25.47
C LEU A 297 8.39 14.01 26.46
N GLY A 298 8.14 13.68 27.73
CA GLY A 298 9.18 13.67 28.77
C GLY A 298 10.21 12.54 28.67
N GLY A 299 10.03 11.59 27.76
CA GLY A 299 10.85 10.36 27.64
C GLY A 299 12.18 10.49 26.87
N GLY A 300 12.51 11.66 26.30
CA GLY A 300 13.78 11.92 25.60
C GLY A 300 13.90 11.42 24.16
N ASP A 301 13.00 10.55 23.69
CA ASP A 301 13.02 9.94 22.34
C ASP A 301 11.94 10.49 21.38
N THR A 302 11.26 11.58 21.74
CA THR A 302 10.00 12.02 21.09
C THR A 302 10.16 12.62 19.72
N ARG A 303 11.23 13.38 19.46
CA ARG A 303 11.49 13.91 18.12
C ARG A 303 11.71 12.78 17.11
N SER A 304 12.43 11.72 17.51
CA SER A 304 12.68 10.57 16.64
C SER A 304 11.43 9.72 16.41
N SER A 305 10.57 9.59 17.44
CA SER A 305 9.30 8.87 17.36
C SER A 305 8.24 9.64 16.56
N ALA A 306 8.13 10.96 16.78
CA ALA A 306 7.25 11.85 16.03
C ALA A 306 7.65 11.94 14.55
N ALA A 307 8.96 11.95 14.24
CA ALA A 307 9.45 11.92 12.87
C ALA A 307 9.26 10.56 12.17
N LEU A 308 9.05 9.47 12.93
CA LEU A 308 8.92 8.12 12.40
C LEU A 308 7.54 7.86 11.77
N GLY A 309 6.45 8.33 12.38
CA GLY A 309 5.08 8.18 11.87
C GLY A 309 4.91 8.64 10.41
N PRO A 310 5.27 9.88 10.07
CA PRO A 310 5.23 10.39 8.69
C PRO A 310 6.09 9.57 7.71
N LYS A 311 7.23 9.03 8.19
CA LYS A 311 8.10 8.18 7.39
C LYS A 311 7.52 6.80 7.15
N LEU A 312 6.84 6.21 8.13
CA LEU A 312 6.09 4.97 7.98
C LEU A 312 4.96 5.15 6.96
N GLN A 313 4.20 6.25 7.03
CA GLN A 313 3.15 6.53 6.06
C GLN A 313 3.70 6.69 4.63
N GLN A 314 4.81 7.43 4.46
CA GLN A 314 5.47 7.54 3.15
C GLN A 314 5.97 6.17 2.64
N PHE A 315 6.50 5.34 3.53
CA PHE A 315 6.93 3.98 3.19
C PHE A 315 5.74 3.12 2.75
N ASP A 316 4.60 3.20 3.44
CA ASP A 316 3.39 2.46 3.13
C ASP A 316 2.83 2.90 1.76
N GLN A 317 2.81 4.20 1.47
CA GLN A 317 2.47 4.73 0.15
C GLN A 317 3.42 4.26 -0.95
N TYR A 318 4.73 4.23 -0.68
CA TYR A 318 5.73 3.73 -1.62
C TYR A 318 5.49 2.24 -1.92
N THR A 319 5.32 1.43 -0.87
CA THR A 319 5.05 -0.01 -0.96
C THR A 319 3.77 -0.30 -1.71
N TRP A 320 2.72 0.50 -1.51
CA TRP A 320 1.46 0.39 -2.25
C TRP A 320 1.65 0.64 -3.74
N LYS A 321 2.41 1.67 -4.12
CA LYS A 321 2.71 1.97 -5.54
C LYS A 321 3.44 0.81 -6.22
N MET A 322 4.38 0.15 -5.53
CA MET A 322 5.10 -1.01 -6.07
C MET A 322 4.20 -2.22 -6.37
N ARG A 323 2.96 -2.26 -5.85
CA ARG A 323 2.02 -3.35 -6.12
C ARG A 323 1.49 -3.35 -7.57
N GLY A 324 1.41 -2.18 -8.21
CA GLY A 324 0.67 -2.00 -9.47
C GLY A 324 1.49 -1.96 -10.76
N GLY A 325 2.83 -1.91 -10.69
CA GLY A 325 3.70 -1.67 -11.86
C GLY A 325 4.27 -2.94 -12.49
N GLY A 326 3.50 -4.04 -12.60
CA GLY A 326 3.99 -5.29 -13.19
C GLY A 326 5.08 -5.98 -12.36
N LEU A 327 6.29 -6.16 -12.91
CA LEU A 327 7.42 -6.80 -12.21
C LEU A 327 7.91 -6.03 -10.97
N THR A 328 7.46 -4.80 -10.74
CA THR A 328 7.67 -4.11 -9.45
C THR A 328 7.01 -4.81 -8.26
N ILE A 329 6.13 -5.79 -8.50
CA ILE A 329 5.63 -6.71 -7.49
C ILE A 329 6.75 -7.45 -6.74
N VAL A 330 7.90 -7.66 -7.38
CA VAL A 330 9.10 -8.24 -6.75
C VAL A 330 9.56 -7.38 -5.57
N ALA A 331 9.59 -6.05 -5.75
CA ALA A 331 9.92 -5.08 -4.71
C ALA A 331 8.85 -5.04 -3.60
N HIS A 332 7.57 -5.12 -3.98
CA HIS A 332 6.44 -4.95 -3.07
C HIS A 332 6.49 -5.91 -1.87
N TYR A 333 6.70 -7.21 -2.11
CA TYR A 333 6.68 -8.19 -1.03
C TYR A 333 7.85 -8.04 -0.06
N LEU A 334 9.05 -7.76 -0.55
CA LEU A 334 10.21 -7.48 0.31
C LEU A 334 9.97 -6.25 1.20
N LEU A 335 9.47 -5.16 0.62
CA LEU A 335 9.16 -3.93 1.35
C LEU A 335 8.06 -4.16 2.40
N ARG A 336 7.01 -4.92 2.04
CA ARG A 336 5.93 -5.29 2.95
C ARG A 336 6.44 -6.18 4.09
N LEU A 337 7.29 -7.16 3.82
CA LEU A 337 7.90 -8.00 4.85
C LEU A 337 8.73 -7.17 5.83
N TYR A 338 9.58 -6.28 5.31
CA TYR A 338 10.37 -5.36 6.14
C TYR A 338 9.47 -4.50 7.05
N ARG A 339 8.38 -3.95 6.50
CA ARG A 339 7.39 -3.18 7.27
C ARG A 339 6.74 -4.00 8.39
N MET A 340 6.40 -5.26 8.14
CA MET A 340 5.83 -6.16 9.15
C MET A 340 6.83 -6.46 10.27
N ILE A 341 8.08 -6.79 9.92
CA ILE A 341 9.17 -7.00 10.91
C ILE A 341 9.31 -5.75 11.78
N PHE A 342 9.35 -4.57 11.17
CA PHE A 342 9.49 -3.32 11.89
C PHE A 342 8.27 -2.99 12.76
N ALA A 343 7.05 -3.33 12.33
CA ALA A 343 5.83 -3.15 13.11
C ALA A 343 5.86 -3.96 14.42
N PHE A 344 6.36 -5.19 14.40
CA PHE A 344 6.56 -5.99 15.62
C PHE A 344 7.53 -5.34 16.60
N ALA A 345 8.60 -4.72 16.08
CA ALA A 345 9.57 -4.00 16.91
C ALA A 345 8.97 -2.75 17.58
N LEU A 346 8.02 -2.09 16.93
CA LEU A 346 7.30 -0.94 17.50
C LEU A 346 6.25 -1.35 18.55
N ALA A 347 5.51 -2.43 18.30
CA ALA A 347 4.36 -2.82 19.13
C ALA A 347 4.69 -3.21 20.58
N ARG A 348 5.88 -3.79 20.84
CA ARG A 348 6.29 -4.18 22.21
C ARG A 348 6.50 -2.97 23.13
N ASP A 349 7.20 -1.97 22.61
CA ASP A 349 7.62 -0.81 23.39
C ASP A 349 6.55 0.27 23.48
N SER A 350 5.63 0.31 22.51
CA SER A 350 4.43 1.13 22.61
C SER A 350 3.69 0.82 23.93
N ARG A 351 3.39 -0.45 24.23
CA ARG A 351 2.66 -0.82 25.46
C ARG A 351 3.31 -0.36 26.77
N GLU A 352 4.62 -0.51 26.91
CA GLU A 352 5.31 -0.07 28.14
C GLU A 352 5.27 1.45 28.30
N ARG A 353 5.38 2.20 27.20
CA ARG A 353 5.26 3.67 27.20
C ARG A 353 3.85 4.10 27.57
N GLU A 354 2.85 3.47 26.99
CA GLU A 354 1.44 3.69 27.26
C GLU A 354 1.14 3.50 28.75
N TYR A 355 1.58 2.37 29.32
CA TYR A 355 1.41 2.13 30.75
C TYR A 355 2.16 3.15 31.62
N LYS A 356 3.33 3.60 31.20
CA LYS A 356 4.07 4.65 31.93
C LYS A 356 3.34 5.99 31.86
N ALA A 357 2.87 6.39 30.69
CA ALA A 357 2.12 7.62 30.48
C ALA A 357 0.81 7.61 31.27
N ASP A 358 0.10 6.49 31.30
CA ASP A 358 -1.08 6.27 32.14
C ASP A 358 -0.80 6.47 33.63
N ARG A 359 0.30 5.91 34.15
CA ARG A 359 0.67 6.09 35.56
C ARG A 359 1.04 7.53 35.88
N VAL A 360 1.72 8.23 34.97
CA VAL A 360 2.05 9.65 35.12
C VAL A 360 0.78 10.49 35.13
N SER A 361 -0.12 10.25 34.17
CA SER A 361 -1.43 10.90 34.10
C SER A 361 -2.23 10.68 35.38
N ALA A 362 -2.44 9.43 35.76
CA ALA A 362 -3.19 9.05 36.97
C ALA A 362 -2.62 9.66 38.26
N GLY A 363 -1.28 9.76 38.37
CA GLY A 363 -0.62 10.37 39.51
C GLY A 363 -0.70 11.90 39.56
N LEU A 364 -0.92 12.56 38.42
CA LEU A 364 -1.07 14.02 38.33
C LEU A 364 -2.53 14.48 38.33
N THR A 365 -3.46 13.66 37.85
CA THR A 365 -4.89 13.96 37.84
C THR A 365 -5.62 13.03 38.81
N ALA A 366 -6.20 11.95 38.29
CA ALA A 366 -6.79 10.87 39.05
C ALA A 366 -6.85 9.59 38.18
N PRO A 367 -6.70 8.38 38.78
CA PRO A 367 -6.91 7.13 38.05
C PRO A 367 -8.28 7.03 37.38
N GLY A 368 -9.33 7.60 38.00
CA GLY A 368 -10.67 7.64 37.42
C GLY A 368 -10.76 8.52 36.17
N ALA A 369 -10.12 9.69 36.18
CA ALA A 369 -10.18 10.64 35.08
C ALA A 369 -9.56 10.09 33.79
N ILE A 370 -8.41 9.41 33.87
CA ILE A 370 -7.81 8.76 32.69
C ILE A 370 -8.65 7.59 32.19
N VAL A 371 -9.24 6.78 33.08
CA VAL A 371 -10.07 5.64 32.65
C VAL A 371 -11.38 6.11 32.00
N GLN A 372 -12.04 7.12 32.59
CA GLN A 372 -13.28 7.68 32.05
C GLN A 372 -13.05 8.40 30.73
N SER A 373 -11.93 9.13 30.58
CA SER A 373 -11.58 9.76 29.31
C SER A 373 -11.38 8.72 28.20
N LEU A 374 -10.69 7.60 28.47
CA LEU A 374 -10.51 6.52 27.50
C LEU A 374 -11.85 5.90 27.08
N ILE A 375 -12.77 5.66 28.03
CA ILE A 375 -14.12 5.16 27.74
C ILE A 375 -14.86 6.13 26.82
N LYS A 376 -14.87 7.43 27.16
CA LYS A 376 -15.56 8.48 26.39
C LYS A 376 -14.99 8.67 25.00
N ILE A 377 -13.65 8.68 24.86
CA ILE A 377 -12.97 8.82 23.56
C ILE A 377 -13.29 7.62 22.65
N SER A 378 -13.14 6.40 23.17
CA SER A 378 -13.46 5.19 22.41
C SER A 378 -14.92 5.12 22.01
N ALA A 379 -15.84 5.52 22.90
CA ALA A 379 -17.27 5.58 22.62
C ALA A 379 -17.60 6.60 21.53
N TYR A 380 -17.09 7.84 21.66
CA TYR A 380 -17.29 8.91 20.69
C TYR A 380 -16.76 8.52 19.31
N ALA A 381 -15.53 8.01 19.24
CA ALA A 381 -14.89 7.62 17.99
C ALA A 381 -15.62 6.45 17.31
N SER A 382 -16.00 5.43 18.07
CA SER A 382 -16.74 4.27 17.56
C SER A 382 -18.12 4.68 17.05
N TYR A 383 -18.82 5.53 17.80
CA TYR A 383 -20.13 6.03 17.41
C TYR A 383 -20.07 6.87 16.15
N ARG A 384 -19.16 7.86 16.09
CA ARG A 384 -18.99 8.70 14.90
C ARG A 384 -18.68 7.85 13.66
N ASN A 385 -17.77 6.89 13.77
CA ASN A 385 -17.44 6.00 12.65
C ASN A 385 -18.65 5.15 12.21
N ASP A 386 -19.46 4.65 13.15
CA ASP A 386 -20.70 3.94 12.82
C ASP A 386 -21.72 4.85 12.11
N VAL A 387 -21.89 6.09 12.57
CA VAL A 387 -22.76 7.09 11.92
C VAL A 387 -22.28 7.38 10.50
N GLU A 388 -21.01 7.70 10.33
CA GLU A 388 -20.42 8.00 9.03
C GLU A 388 -20.53 6.81 8.08
N ARG A 389 -20.22 5.59 8.54
CA ARG A 389 -20.39 4.37 7.76
C ARG A 389 -21.84 4.17 7.33
N LYS A 390 -22.80 4.27 8.26
CA LYS A 390 -24.23 4.11 7.95
C LYS A 390 -24.73 5.16 6.97
N LEU A 391 -24.28 6.41 7.09
CA LEU A 391 -24.61 7.47 6.14
C LEU A 391 -24.03 7.20 4.76
N PHE A 392 -22.80 6.69 4.69
CA PHE A 392 -22.13 6.37 3.43
C PHE A 392 -22.69 5.12 2.73
N GLU A 393 -23.14 4.13 3.51
CA GLU A 393 -23.72 2.88 2.99
C GLU A 393 -25.10 3.10 2.35
N GLN A 394 -25.87 4.10 2.79
CA GLN A 394 -27.19 4.40 2.24
C GLN A 394 -27.16 4.60 0.71
N ASN A 395 -27.95 3.84 -0.03
CA ASN A 395 -28.13 3.97 -1.49
C ASN A 395 -29.09 5.11 -1.86
N ARG A 396 -28.89 6.30 -1.27
CA ARG A 396 -29.62 7.52 -1.64
C ARG A 396 -28.71 8.73 -1.56
N GLN A 397 -28.99 9.72 -2.39
CA GLN A 397 -28.36 11.03 -2.24
C GLN A 397 -28.81 11.65 -0.91
N HIS A 398 -27.92 12.49 -0.37
CA HIS A 398 -28.22 13.30 0.81
C HIS A 398 -28.39 14.74 0.35
N ASP A 399 -29.59 15.28 0.55
CA ASP A 399 -29.89 16.67 0.20
C ASP A 399 -29.55 17.58 1.38
N GLY A 400 -28.57 18.47 1.20
CA GLY A 400 -28.24 19.53 2.16
C GLY A 400 -27.21 19.15 3.23
N ALA A 401 -27.16 19.95 4.30
CA ALA A 401 -26.29 19.71 5.44
C ALA A 401 -26.75 18.46 6.19
N LEU A 402 -25.88 17.46 6.25
CA LEU A 402 -26.16 16.17 6.90
C LEU A 402 -26.37 16.34 8.41
N GLY A 403 -25.83 17.41 8.99
CA GLY A 403 -25.91 17.65 10.44
C GLY A 403 -25.22 16.53 11.21
N ILE A 404 -24.15 15.95 10.66
CA ILE A 404 -23.37 14.87 11.27
C ILE A 404 -22.93 15.32 12.67
N ALA A 405 -22.45 16.55 12.79
CA ALA A 405 -22.05 17.14 14.07
C ALA A 405 -23.16 17.05 15.13
N GLY A 406 -24.36 17.51 14.79
CA GLY A 406 -25.53 17.50 15.67
C GLY A 406 -26.03 16.09 15.95
N PHE A 407 -26.03 15.22 14.94
CA PHE A 407 -26.45 13.83 15.07
C PHE A 407 -25.52 13.04 15.98
N VAL A 408 -24.20 13.20 15.81
CA VAL A 408 -23.19 12.55 16.67
C VAL A 408 -23.32 13.06 18.10
N ALA A 409 -23.44 14.38 18.31
CA ALA A 409 -23.56 14.96 19.64
C ALA A 409 -24.84 14.53 20.36
N ALA A 410 -26.00 14.59 19.70
CA ALA A 410 -27.29 14.24 20.29
C ALA A 410 -27.51 12.72 20.42
N GLY A 411 -26.90 11.94 19.54
CA GLY A 411 -27.08 10.50 19.45
C GLY A 411 -26.12 9.67 20.31
N LEU A 412 -25.03 10.28 20.82
CA LEU A 412 -24.07 9.58 21.67
C LEU A 412 -24.68 9.07 22.99
N PRO A 413 -25.47 9.86 23.77
CA PRO A 413 -26.08 9.34 25.00
C PRO A 413 -27.11 8.21 24.76
N PRO A 414 -28.01 8.28 23.76
CA PRO A 414 -28.84 7.14 23.37
C PRO A 414 -28.03 5.91 22.94
N TYR A 415 -26.97 6.10 22.16
CA TYR A 415 -26.08 5.02 21.74
C TYR A 415 -25.42 4.33 22.93
N ALA A 416 -24.92 5.09 23.90
CA ALA A 416 -24.30 4.58 25.12
C ALA A 416 -25.23 3.68 25.96
N ASN A 417 -26.55 3.82 25.79
CA ASN A 417 -27.56 3.00 26.46
C ASN A 417 -28.08 1.84 25.58
N SER A 418 -27.52 1.63 24.39
CA SER A 418 -27.93 0.56 23.47
C SER A 418 -27.24 -0.78 23.79
N GLU A 419 -27.89 -1.90 23.43
CA GLU A 419 -27.30 -3.24 23.59
C GLU A 419 -26.00 -3.41 22.78
N ALA A 420 -25.90 -2.75 21.62
CA ALA A 420 -24.74 -2.82 20.73
C ALA A 420 -23.50 -2.09 21.29
N PHE A 421 -23.68 -1.20 22.26
CA PHE A 421 -22.61 -0.37 22.79
C PHE A 421 -21.54 -1.19 23.52
N ILE A 422 -21.95 -2.09 24.42
CA ILE A 422 -21.00 -2.88 25.22
C ILE A 422 -20.16 -3.81 24.33
N GLU A 423 -20.78 -4.45 23.34
CA GLU A 423 -20.05 -5.29 22.39
C GLU A 423 -19.04 -4.48 21.56
N THR A 424 -19.41 -3.24 21.19
CA THR A 424 -18.48 -2.33 20.50
C THR A 424 -17.31 -1.94 21.41
N MET A 425 -17.58 -1.61 22.68
CA MET A 425 -16.56 -1.17 23.63
C MET A 425 -15.57 -2.29 24.02
N LYS A 426 -15.92 -3.57 23.84
CA LYS A 426 -14.99 -4.69 24.05
C LYS A 426 -13.86 -4.72 23.02
N THR A 427 -14.08 -4.18 21.82
CA THR A 427 -13.12 -4.17 20.71
C THR A 427 -12.70 -2.77 20.30
N ALA A 428 -13.26 -1.73 20.92
CA ALA A 428 -12.95 -0.34 20.62
C ALA A 428 -11.52 0.01 21.04
N ASP A 429 -10.80 0.64 20.11
CA ASP A 429 -9.50 1.25 20.35
C ASP A 429 -9.65 2.77 20.56
N VAL A 430 -8.60 3.39 21.12
CA VAL A 430 -8.50 4.85 21.19
C VAL A 430 -7.83 5.36 19.92
N PRO A 431 -8.42 6.31 19.16
CA PRO A 431 -7.81 6.80 17.92
C PRO A 431 -6.55 7.62 18.18
N HIS A 432 -5.46 7.30 17.47
CA HIS A 432 -4.25 8.12 17.44
C HIS A 432 -3.60 8.07 16.05
N PRO A 433 -3.11 9.20 15.49
CA PRO A 433 -2.60 9.26 14.12
C PRO A 433 -1.31 8.45 13.88
N TYR A 434 -0.54 8.15 14.95
CA TYR A 434 0.82 7.61 14.82
C TYR A 434 1.15 6.41 15.74
N ASP A 435 0.23 5.95 16.59
CA ASP A 435 0.49 4.87 17.57
C ASP A 435 -0.79 4.03 17.80
N THR A 436 -0.65 2.84 18.39
CA THR A 436 -1.77 1.98 18.78
C THR A 436 -1.71 1.70 20.27
N HIS A 437 -2.84 1.79 20.96
CA HIS A 437 -2.89 1.66 22.42
C HIS A 437 -3.18 0.23 22.90
N PRO A 438 -2.70 -0.17 24.09
CA PRO A 438 -3.13 -1.42 24.73
C PRO A 438 -4.63 -1.45 25.02
N PRO A 439 -5.24 -2.65 25.14
CA PRO A 439 -6.64 -2.81 25.50
C PRO A 439 -7.02 -2.07 26.79
N LEU A 440 -8.22 -1.49 26.82
CA LEU A 440 -8.73 -0.67 27.92
C LEU A 440 -8.61 -1.37 29.30
N LEU A 441 -8.94 -2.66 29.37
CA LEU A 441 -8.86 -3.43 30.62
C LEU A 441 -7.43 -3.53 31.18
N GLU A 442 -6.42 -3.61 30.31
CA GLU A 442 -5.02 -3.63 30.74
C GLU A 442 -4.59 -2.27 31.28
N ARG A 443 -5.06 -1.18 30.65
CA ARG A 443 -4.80 0.20 31.10
C ARG A 443 -5.47 0.50 32.44
N MET A 444 -6.72 0.06 32.64
CA MET A 444 -7.43 0.10 33.92
C MET A 444 -6.64 -0.58 35.04
N ARG A 445 -6.15 -1.80 34.79
CA ARG A 445 -5.32 -2.56 35.75
C ARG A 445 -4.02 -1.82 36.05
N ASN A 446 -3.38 -1.24 35.03
CA ASN A 446 -2.12 -0.53 35.16
C ASN A 446 -2.22 0.70 36.08
N VAL A 447 -3.36 1.39 36.10
CA VAL A 447 -3.58 2.55 37.00
C VAL A 447 -4.33 2.19 38.29
N GLY A 448 -4.69 0.91 38.48
CA GLY A 448 -5.40 0.44 39.67
C GLY A 448 -6.84 0.94 39.77
N HIS A 449 -7.50 1.28 38.65
CA HIS A 449 -8.88 1.76 38.64
C HIS A 449 -9.72 0.93 37.66
N HIS A 450 -10.60 0.09 38.21
CA HIS A 450 -11.47 -0.78 37.44
C HIS A 450 -12.88 -0.22 37.40
N VAL A 451 -13.43 -0.09 36.19
CA VAL A 451 -14.83 0.28 35.95
C VAL A 451 -15.53 -0.95 35.35
N PRO A 452 -16.64 -1.43 35.93
CA PRO A 452 -17.39 -2.54 35.35
C PRO A 452 -18.04 -2.11 34.02
N GLU A 453 -18.14 -3.03 33.06
CA GLU A 453 -18.75 -2.76 31.73
C GLU A 453 -20.16 -2.14 31.83
N SER A 454 -20.94 -2.55 32.83
CA SER A 454 -22.29 -2.01 33.09
C SER A 454 -22.31 -0.51 33.40
N ALA A 455 -21.18 0.08 33.80
CA ALA A 455 -21.08 1.51 34.10
C ALA A 455 -20.61 2.35 32.89
N TYR A 456 -20.14 1.74 31.80
CA TYR A 456 -19.61 2.47 30.64
C TYR A 456 -20.67 3.39 30.04
N GLY A 457 -21.91 2.92 29.89
CA GLY A 457 -23.00 3.70 29.30
C GLY A 457 -23.31 4.95 30.12
N ALA A 458 -23.35 4.80 31.45
CA ALA A 458 -23.58 5.93 32.36
C ALA A 458 -22.45 6.96 32.32
N ILE A 459 -21.18 6.52 32.23
CA ILE A 459 -20.02 7.42 32.11
C ILE A 459 -20.11 8.24 30.82
N VAL A 460 -20.42 7.61 29.69
CA VAL A 460 -20.53 8.30 28.38
C VAL A 460 -21.73 9.24 28.34
N ALA A 461 -22.85 8.87 28.96
CA ALA A 461 -24.06 9.68 28.98
C ALA A 461 -23.99 10.87 29.95
N THR A 462 -23.01 10.91 30.86
CA THR A 462 -22.85 12.01 31.82
C THR A 462 -22.23 13.22 31.14
N ALA A 463 -23.02 14.29 30.98
CA ALA A 463 -22.55 15.56 30.45
C ALA A 463 -21.57 16.23 31.43
N PRO A 464 -20.45 16.80 30.95
CA PRO A 464 -19.50 17.51 31.81
C PRO A 464 -20.10 18.83 32.32
N GLU A 465 -19.85 19.16 33.60
CA GLU A 465 -20.25 20.46 34.17
C GLU A 465 -19.40 21.62 33.61
N ALA A 466 -18.14 21.34 33.30
CA ALA A 466 -17.19 22.26 32.67
C ALA A 466 -16.23 21.47 31.78
N SER A 467 -15.89 22.05 30.63
CA SER A 467 -14.98 21.49 29.64
C SER A 467 -13.91 22.50 29.24
N TRP A 468 -12.80 22.03 28.68
CA TRP A 468 -11.84 22.89 28.00
C TRP A 468 -12.43 23.59 26.76
N ALA A 469 -13.48 23.03 26.15
CA ALA A 469 -14.17 23.70 25.05
C ALA A 469 -14.76 25.05 25.47
N ASP A 470 -15.13 25.19 26.75
CA ASP A 470 -15.67 26.44 27.33
C ASP A 470 -14.57 27.49 27.57
N ASP A 471 -13.30 27.10 27.52
CA ASP A 471 -12.14 27.98 27.67
C ASP A 471 -11.59 28.49 26.33
N ILE A 472 -12.18 28.08 25.19
CA ILE A 472 -11.80 28.51 23.85
C ILE A 472 -12.94 29.37 23.29
N GLU A 473 -12.77 30.69 23.28
CA GLU A 473 -13.81 31.64 22.85
C GLU A 473 -14.27 31.38 21.41
N THR A 474 -13.34 30.97 20.54
CA THR A 474 -13.59 30.71 19.12
C THR A 474 -14.06 29.28 18.82
N ALA A 475 -14.23 28.39 19.81
CA ALA A 475 -14.49 26.97 19.61
C ALA A 475 -15.72 26.70 18.72
N ALA A 476 -16.87 27.31 19.03
CA ALA A 476 -18.09 27.10 18.25
C ALA A 476 -17.94 27.53 16.78
N ALA A 477 -17.20 28.62 16.54
CA ALA A 477 -16.97 29.14 15.20
C ALA A 477 -16.00 28.25 14.39
N ILE A 478 -14.94 27.74 15.03
CA ILE A 478 -14.01 26.77 14.43
C ILE A 478 -14.76 25.48 14.09
N GLU A 479 -15.51 24.93 15.04
CA GLU A 479 -16.29 23.70 14.88
C GLU A 479 -17.29 23.82 13.73
N GLN A 480 -18.04 24.93 13.66
CA GLN A 480 -19.00 25.18 12.58
C GLN A 480 -18.34 25.21 11.19
N ARG A 481 -17.19 25.88 11.04
CA ARG A 481 -16.47 25.94 9.75
C ARG A 481 -15.95 24.57 9.33
N LEU A 482 -15.25 23.89 10.24
CA LEU A 482 -14.66 22.59 9.95
C LEU A 482 -15.72 21.53 9.66
N TRP A 483 -16.84 21.50 10.39
CA TRP A 483 -17.95 20.58 10.08
C TRP A 483 -18.63 20.90 8.76
N SER A 484 -18.80 22.17 8.41
CA SER A 484 -19.33 22.56 7.09
C SER A 484 -18.45 22.02 5.97
N ASP A 485 -17.14 22.22 6.07
CA ASP A 485 -16.18 21.75 5.06
C ASP A 485 -16.14 20.22 5.00
N TYR A 486 -16.16 19.55 6.16
CA TYR A 486 -16.20 18.09 6.27
C TYR A 486 -17.46 17.49 5.64
N GLU A 487 -18.64 18.01 5.98
CA GLU A 487 -19.92 17.52 5.43
C GLU A 487 -20.00 17.73 3.92
N GLN A 488 -19.50 18.85 3.40
CA GLN A 488 -19.43 19.07 1.95
C GLN A 488 -18.55 18.04 1.25
N ARG A 489 -17.36 17.74 1.81
CA ARG A 489 -16.48 16.70 1.26
C ARG A 489 -17.11 15.31 1.40
N PHE A 490 -17.79 15.03 2.51
CA PHE A 490 -18.50 13.78 2.73
C PHE A 490 -19.59 13.56 1.69
N VAL A 491 -20.45 14.56 1.44
CA VAL A 491 -21.51 14.50 0.42
C VAL A 491 -20.92 14.31 -0.98
N GLN A 492 -19.85 15.03 -1.33
CA GLN A 492 -19.18 14.87 -2.63
C GLN A 492 -18.61 13.46 -2.83
N ASN A 493 -17.93 12.92 -1.82
CA ASN A 493 -17.38 11.57 -1.85
C ASN A 493 -18.47 10.50 -1.88
N HIS A 494 -19.56 10.71 -1.15
CA HIS A 494 -20.73 9.83 -1.16
C HIS A 494 -21.41 9.83 -2.53
N GLU A 495 -21.65 10.99 -3.13
CA GLU A 495 -22.20 11.10 -4.49
C GLU A 495 -21.34 10.38 -5.51
N LEU A 496 -20.01 10.56 -5.44
CA LEU A 496 -19.09 9.84 -6.30
C LEU A 496 -19.23 8.32 -6.09
N SER A 497 -19.28 7.85 -4.84
CA SER A 497 -19.54 6.45 -4.51
C SER A 497 -20.87 5.94 -5.09
N LEU A 498 -21.96 6.70 -4.98
CA LEU A 498 -23.25 6.37 -5.60
C LEU A 498 -23.14 6.27 -7.12
N ALA A 499 -22.41 7.19 -7.77
CA ALA A 499 -22.18 7.11 -9.20
C ALA A 499 -21.47 5.83 -9.63
N TYR A 500 -20.64 5.23 -8.76
CA TYR A 500 -20.04 3.90 -8.96
C TYR A 500 -20.98 2.74 -8.65
N ARG A 501 -21.87 2.88 -7.66
CA ARG A 501 -22.74 1.80 -7.17
C ARG A 501 -24.06 1.66 -7.95
N TYR A 502 -24.63 2.75 -8.44
CA TYR A 502 -25.94 2.71 -9.09
C TYR A 502 -25.92 1.93 -10.40
N GLU A 503 -26.85 0.99 -10.53
CA GLU A 503 -27.43 0.62 -11.82
C GLU A 503 -28.69 1.49 -11.99
N PRO A 504 -28.58 2.63 -12.70
CA PRO A 504 -29.59 3.68 -12.59
C PRO A 504 -30.96 3.20 -13.09
N ALA A 505 -31.91 3.06 -12.18
CA ALA A 505 -33.29 2.67 -12.43
C ALA A 505 -34.24 3.88 -12.49
N THR A 506 -33.86 5.00 -11.86
CA THR A 506 -34.61 6.26 -11.88
C THR A 506 -33.85 7.38 -12.59
N ASP A 507 -34.54 8.45 -12.96
CA ASP A 507 -33.92 9.62 -13.61
C ASP A 507 -32.94 10.34 -12.67
N GLU A 508 -33.21 10.33 -11.36
CA GLU A 508 -32.32 10.89 -10.33
C GLU A 508 -31.01 10.11 -10.25
N GLU A 509 -31.08 8.78 -10.11
CA GLU A 509 -29.89 7.92 -10.11
C GLU A 509 -29.09 8.08 -11.41
N ARG A 510 -29.80 8.15 -12.54
CA ARG A 510 -29.19 8.39 -13.85
C ARG A 510 -28.48 9.73 -13.89
N ALA A 511 -29.06 10.80 -13.35
CA ALA A 511 -28.43 12.11 -13.29
C ALA A 511 -27.12 12.09 -12.48
N VAL A 512 -27.08 11.35 -11.35
CA VAL A 512 -25.86 11.14 -10.56
C VAL A 512 -24.78 10.44 -11.38
N VAL A 513 -25.15 9.34 -12.03
CA VAL A 513 -24.22 8.57 -12.86
C VAL A 513 -23.69 9.43 -14.00
N LEU A 514 -24.55 10.16 -14.71
CA LEU A 514 -24.16 10.99 -15.86
C LEU A 514 -23.32 12.21 -15.46
N ARG A 515 -23.46 12.72 -14.23
CA ARG A 515 -22.60 13.81 -13.74
C ARG A 515 -21.13 13.40 -13.62
N HIS A 516 -20.88 12.16 -13.20
CA HIS A 516 -19.52 11.62 -13.02
C HIS A 516 -19.04 10.79 -14.20
N PHE A 517 -19.96 10.23 -14.99
CA PHE A 517 -19.73 9.35 -16.14
C PHE A 517 -20.59 9.77 -17.35
N PRO A 518 -20.40 11.00 -17.88
CA PRO A 518 -21.14 11.46 -19.05
C PRO A 518 -20.77 10.65 -20.30
N PRO A 519 -21.62 10.56 -21.33
CA PRO A 519 -21.23 9.95 -22.61
C PRO A 519 -20.00 10.66 -23.18
N VAL A 520 -18.98 9.89 -23.57
CA VAL A 520 -17.76 10.42 -24.19
C VAL A 520 -17.61 9.84 -25.59
N ALA A 521 -17.76 10.68 -26.60
CA ALA A 521 -17.59 10.30 -28.00
C ALA A 521 -16.15 10.53 -28.48
N PHE A 522 -15.61 9.55 -29.18
CA PHE A 522 -14.29 9.61 -29.82
C PHE A 522 -14.45 9.49 -31.34
N ALA A 523 -13.95 10.47 -32.07
CA ALA A 523 -13.97 10.46 -33.52
C ALA A 523 -12.97 9.43 -34.09
N LEU A 524 -13.41 8.67 -35.08
CA LEU A 524 -12.66 7.64 -35.80
C LEU A 524 -12.51 8.04 -37.28
N LYS A 525 -11.86 7.21 -38.09
CA LYS A 525 -11.81 7.40 -39.55
C LYS A 525 -13.19 7.26 -40.19
N ASN A 526 -13.37 7.86 -41.37
CA ASN A 526 -14.57 7.76 -42.22
C ASN A 526 -15.86 8.27 -41.54
N ASP A 527 -15.78 9.38 -40.81
CA ASP A 527 -16.90 9.99 -40.07
C ASP A 527 -17.60 9.04 -39.08
N GLN A 528 -16.89 8.00 -38.64
CA GLN A 528 -17.35 7.10 -37.59
C GLN A 528 -16.97 7.62 -36.20
N SER A 529 -17.70 7.19 -35.18
CA SER A 529 -17.37 7.44 -33.79
C SER A 529 -17.61 6.22 -32.93
N VAL A 530 -16.91 6.17 -31.80
CA VAL A 530 -17.22 5.27 -30.69
C VAL A 530 -17.57 6.12 -29.48
N GLU A 531 -18.75 5.88 -28.93
CA GLU A 531 -19.22 6.52 -27.71
C GLU A 531 -19.09 5.55 -26.54
N VAL A 532 -18.49 6.01 -25.46
CA VAL A 532 -18.39 5.29 -24.19
C VAL A 532 -19.44 5.85 -23.24
N THR A 533 -20.39 5.00 -22.83
CA THR A 533 -21.47 5.38 -21.90
C THR A 533 -21.43 4.50 -20.66
N HIS A 534 -22.21 4.86 -19.64
CA HIS A 534 -22.35 4.04 -18.44
C HIS A 534 -22.89 2.62 -18.72
N ALA A 535 -23.52 2.39 -19.88
CA ALA A 535 -24.14 1.12 -20.25
C ALA A 535 -23.23 0.25 -21.13
N GLY A 536 -22.34 0.88 -21.92
CA GLY A 536 -21.46 0.13 -22.80
C GLY A 536 -20.69 1.00 -23.80
N LEU A 537 -20.22 0.33 -24.84
CA LEU A 537 -19.63 0.96 -26.02
C LEU A 537 -20.64 0.97 -27.17
N HIS A 538 -20.89 2.14 -27.74
CA HIS A 538 -21.74 2.31 -28.91
C HIS A 538 -20.91 2.76 -30.11
N GLN A 539 -21.00 2.05 -31.23
CA GLN A 539 -20.34 2.44 -32.49
C GLN A 539 -21.35 3.05 -33.45
N SER A 540 -20.97 4.11 -34.16
CA SER A 540 -21.85 4.85 -35.06
C SER A 540 -22.07 4.21 -36.45
N VAL A 541 -21.66 2.96 -36.66
CA VAL A 541 -21.76 2.28 -37.98
C VAL A 541 -23.20 1.82 -38.23
N ASP A 542 -23.71 1.89 -39.47
CA ASP A 542 -25.05 1.44 -39.88
C ASP A 542 -25.44 0.08 -39.24
N GLY A 543 -26.36 0.11 -38.27
CA GLY A 543 -26.81 -1.06 -37.48
C GLY A 543 -26.20 -1.23 -36.08
N GLY A 544 -25.32 -0.32 -35.65
CA GLY A 544 -24.91 0.00 -34.28
C GLY A 544 -24.78 -1.16 -33.29
N SER A 545 -23.73 -1.99 -33.41
CA SER A 545 -23.45 -3.00 -32.38
C SER A 545 -23.10 -2.33 -31.06
N THR A 546 -24.02 -2.37 -30.08
CA THR A 546 -23.76 -1.97 -28.70
C THR A 546 -23.10 -3.13 -27.97
N ILE A 547 -22.00 -2.87 -27.30
CA ILE A 547 -21.36 -3.85 -26.40
C ILE A 547 -21.69 -3.42 -24.99
N GLY A 548 -22.64 -4.11 -24.35
CA GLY A 548 -22.97 -3.88 -22.96
C GLY A 548 -21.82 -4.30 -22.04
N TRP A 549 -21.59 -3.56 -20.95
CA TRP A 549 -20.50 -3.89 -20.03
C TRP A 549 -20.64 -5.27 -19.35
N ASP A 550 -21.86 -5.79 -19.20
CA ASP A 550 -22.13 -7.14 -18.70
C ASP A 550 -21.55 -8.26 -19.56
N GLU A 551 -21.39 -7.99 -20.85
CA GLU A 551 -20.80 -8.95 -21.77
C GLU A 551 -19.28 -8.99 -21.63
N VAL A 552 -18.66 -7.94 -21.06
CA VAL A 552 -17.21 -7.71 -21.07
C VAL A 552 -16.51 -8.42 -19.91
N LYS A 553 -15.79 -9.49 -20.24
CA LYS A 553 -14.90 -10.21 -19.34
C LYS A 553 -13.51 -9.58 -19.25
N ASP A 554 -12.97 -9.11 -20.38
CA ASP A 554 -11.64 -8.51 -20.44
C ASP A 554 -11.52 -7.55 -21.64
N LEU A 555 -10.65 -6.54 -21.50
CA LEU A 555 -10.41 -5.51 -22.50
C LEU A 555 -8.92 -5.42 -22.82
N THR A 556 -8.55 -5.74 -24.06
CA THR A 556 -7.16 -5.64 -24.53
C THR A 556 -7.07 -4.66 -25.70
N TYR A 557 -6.24 -3.63 -25.56
CA TYR A 557 -5.93 -2.71 -26.65
C TYR A 557 -4.76 -3.24 -27.49
N GLN A 558 -4.93 -3.31 -28.81
CA GLN A 558 -3.90 -3.78 -29.75
C GLN A 558 -3.53 -2.68 -30.74
N ASP A 559 -2.24 -2.36 -30.75
CA ASP A 559 -1.62 -1.45 -31.70
C ASP A 559 -1.23 -2.22 -32.94
N ASN A 560 -2.01 -2.11 -34.02
CA ASN A 560 -1.72 -2.80 -35.28
C ASN A 560 -1.38 -1.79 -36.37
N THR A 561 -0.44 -2.14 -37.25
CA THR A 561 -0.03 -1.34 -38.42
C THR A 561 -1.20 -0.98 -39.36
N PHE A 562 -2.27 -1.78 -39.34
CA PHE A 562 -3.47 -1.60 -40.16
C PHE A 562 -4.62 -0.87 -39.44
N GLY A 563 -4.39 -0.36 -38.23
CA GLY A 563 -5.36 0.40 -37.43
C GLY A 563 -5.52 -0.17 -36.03
N ASP A 564 -5.67 0.73 -35.04
CA ASP A 564 -5.83 0.37 -33.64
C ASP A 564 -7.15 -0.38 -33.39
N ILE A 565 -7.10 -1.42 -32.53
CA ILE A 565 -8.24 -2.27 -32.21
C ILE A 565 -8.38 -2.43 -30.70
N LEU A 566 -9.58 -2.21 -30.18
CA LEU A 566 -9.97 -2.66 -28.84
C LEU A 566 -10.60 -4.06 -28.97
N VAL A 567 -9.95 -5.06 -28.37
CA VAL A 567 -10.45 -6.44 -28.31
C VAL A 567 -11.23 -6.60 -27.02
N VAL A 568 -12.52 -6.87 -27.16
CA VAL A 568 -13.44 -7.18 -26.08
C VAL A 568 -13.57 -8.69 -25.98
N THR A 569 -13.15 -9.27 -24.85
CA THR A 569 -13.37 -10.68 -24.55
C THR A 569 -14.68 -10.82 -23.80
N HIS A 570 -15.53 -11.76 -24.24
CA HIS A 570 -16.84 -11.98 -23.65
C HIS A 570 -16.82 -13.07 -22.57
N HIS A 571 -17.81 -13.05 -21.67
CA HIS A 571 -17.98 -14.10 -20.66
C HIS A 571 -18.29 -15.48 -21.30
N ASP A 572 -19.05 -15.50 -22.39
CA ASP A 572 -19.47 -16.72 -23.06
C ASP A 572 -18.36 -17.36 -23.92
N LYS A 573 -18.34 -18.69 -23.96
CA LYS A 573 -17.45 -19.46 -24.84
C LYS A 573 -18.05 -19.55 -26.24
N GLY A 574 -17.27 -19.18 -27.26
CA GLY A 574 -17.59 -19.47 -28.65
C GLY A 574 -17.22 -20.90 -29.06
N MET A 575 -17.51 -21.26 -30.31
CA MET A 575 -17.30 -22.61 -30.87
C MET A 575 -15.82 -23.05 -30.86
N LEU A 576 -14.86 -22.10 -30.80
CA LEU A 576 -13.41 -22.32 -30.85
C LEU A 576 -12.67 -21.44 -29.82
N GLY A 577 -13.15 -21.39 -28.57
CA GLY A 577 -12.49 -20.65 -27.46
C GLY A 577 -13.30 -19.46 -26.95
N ALA A 578 -12.66 -18.50 -26.27
CA ALA A 578 -13.35 -17.31 -25.75
C ALA A 578 -13.92 -16.48 -26.92
N ARG A 579 -15.20 -16.09 -26.85
CA ARG A 579 -15.80 -15.21 -27.85
C ARG A 579 -15.18 -13.82 -27.71
N THR A 580 -14.74 -13.21 -28.81
CA THR A 580 -14.14 -11.86 -28.81
C THR A 580 -14.81 -10.95 -29.85
N THR A 581 -15.12 -9.71 -29.49
CA THR A 581 -15.53 -8.66 -30.43
C THR A 581 -14.38 -7.70 -30.65
N LYS A 582 -14.08 -7.37 -31.92
CA LYS A 582 -13.03 -6.40 -32.29
C LYS A 582 -13.66 -5.07 -32.62
N VAL A 583 -13.47 -4.08 -31.75
CA VAL A 583 -13.88 -2.70 -31.99
C VAL A 583 -12.74 -1.99 -32.71
N LYS A 584 -12.93 -1.67 -33.99
CA LYS A 584 -11.93 -0.94 -34.77
C LYS A 584 -11.97 0.52 -34.34
N VAL A 585 -10.87 1.02 -33.79
CA VAL A 585 -10.72 2.41 -33.32
C VAL A 585 -9.67 3.16 -34.13
N GLY A 586 -9.59 2.85 -35.42
CA GLY A 586 -8.65 3.49 -36.34
C GLY A 586 -8.94 4.98 -36.49
N GLY A 587 -7.90 5.82 -36.42
CA GLY A 587 -8.02 7.28 -36.51
C GLY A 587 -8.01 8.03 -35.19
N ILE A 588 -8.04 7.30 -34.06
CA ILE A 588 -8.08 7.90 -32.73
C ILE A 588 -6.85 8.76 -32.38
N GLY A 589 -5.71 8.46 -33.00
CA GLY A 589 -4.51 9.31 -33.00
C GLY A 589 -4.09 9.76 -31.60
N LYS A 590 -4.05 11.07 -31.37
CA LYS A 590 -3.64 11.67 -30.08
C LYS A 590 -4.61 11.39 -28.93
N GLN A 591 -5.85 10.99 -29.21
CA GLN A 591 -6.87 10.72 -28.18
C GLN A 591 -6.76 9.30 -27.59
N LYS A 592 -5.84 8.47 -28.10
CA LYS A 592 -5.67 7.07 -27.72
C LYS A 592 -5.57 6.82 -26.22
N GLU A 593 -4.70 7.55 -25.52
CA GLU A 593 -4.51 7.34 -24.08
C GLU A 593 -5.73 7.81 -23.27
N ASN A 594 -6.39 8.89 -23.71
CA ASN A 594 -7.65 9.34 -23.12
C ASN A 594 -8.76 8.29 -23.33
N PHE A 595 -8.86 7.71 -24.52
CA PHE A 595 -9.81 6.64 -24.82
C PHE A 595 -9.60 5.42 -23.91
N LYS A 596 -8.36 4.94 -23.78
CA LYS A 596 -8.04 3.83 -22.87
C LYS A 596 -8.42 4.14 -21.43
N ALA A 597 -8.11 5.35 -20.94
CA ALA A 597 -8.44 5.78 -19.60
C ALA A 597 -9.96 5.84 -19.37
N VAL A 598 -10.72 6.38 -20.33
CA VAL A 598 -12.18 6.47 -20.26
C VAL A 598 -12.81 5.08 -20.31
N VAL A 599 -12.46 4.24 -21.29
CA VAL A 599 -12.98 2.87 -21.38
C VAL A 599 -12.68 2.06 -20.11
N GLY A 600 -11.43 2.13 -19.61
CA GLY A 600 -11.04 1.46 -18.38
C GLY A 600 -11.83 1.96 -17.16
N ARG A 601 -12.02 3.28 -17.04
CA ARG A 601 -12.79 3.89 -15.95
C ARG A 601 -14.27 3.46 -15.95
N TYR A 602 -14.91 3.38 -17.12
CA TYR A 602 -16.34 3.04 -17.23
C TYR A 602 -16.57 1.54 -17.03
N TRP A 603 -15.66 0.70 -17.54
CA TRP A 603 -15.72 -0.73 -17.25
C TRP A 603 -15.44 -1.02 -15.77
N HIS A 604 -14.46 -0.35 -15.15
CA HIS A 604 -14.20 -0.48 -13.72
C HIS A 604 -15.39 -0.08 -12.86
N ARG A 605 -16.10 0.99 -13.25
CA ARG A 605 -17.37 1.38 -12.62
C ARG A 605 -18.40 0.25 -12.67
N HIS A 606 -18.60 -0.35 -13.84
CA HIS A 606 -19.52 -1.48 -14.01
C HIS A 606 -19.14 -2.67 -13.13
N GLN A 607 -17.86 -2.98 -13.01
CA GLN A 607 -17.36 -4.04 -12.14
C GLN A 607 -17.66 -3.77 -10.65
N ILE A 608 -17.48 -2.53 -10.19
CA ILE A 608 -17.82 -2.14 -8.81
C ILE A 608 -19.32 -2.31 -8.56
N MET A 609 -20.16 -1.79 -9.47
CA MET A 609 -21.62 -1.93 -9.38
C MET A 609 -22.06 -3.40 -9.28
N ARG A 610 -21.56 -4.28 -10.15
CA ARG A 610 -21.91 -5.71 -10.11
C ARG A 610 -21.37 -6.43 -8.87
N ALA A 611 -20.17 -6.08 -8.40
CA ALA A 611 -19.62 -6.65 -7.17
C ALA A 611 -20.47 -6.28 -5.94
N GLN A 612 -20.96 -5.05 -5.88
CA GLN A 612 -21.84 -4.57 -4.82
C GLN A 612 -23.18 -5.31 -4.82
N GLN A 613 -23.84 -5.43 -5.97
CA GLN A 613 -25.12 -6.16 -6.08
C GLN A 613 -24.99 -7.62 -5.66
N LYS A 614 -23.87 -8.27 -6.02
CA LYS A 614 -23.60 -9.64 -5.58
C LYS A 614 -23.49 -9.73 -4.07
N HIS A 615 -22.79 -8.78 -3.44
CA HIS A 615 -22.66 -8.72 -1.99
C HIS A 615 -24.01 -8.49 -1.29
N GLU A 616 -24.85 -7.62 -1.83
CA GLU A 616 -26.21 -7.36 -1.31
C GLU A 616 -27.12 -8.60 -1.43
N GLN A 617 -27.02 -9.35 -2.54
CA GLN A 617 -27.74 -10.62 -2.72
C GLN A 617 -27.25 -11.72 -1.76
N GLU A 618 -25.93 -11.82 -1.54
CA GLU A 618 -25.33 -12.74 -0.59
C GLU A 618 -25.78 -12.43 0.85
N GLN A 619 -25.88 -11.14 1.22
CA GLN A 619 -26.40 -10.71 2.53
C GLN A 619 -27.90 -10.94 2.70
N ALA A 620 -28.70 -10.76 1.64
CA ALA A 620 -30.14 -11.01 1.70
C ALA A 620 -30.50 -12.50 1.77
N SER A 621 -29.56 -13.39 1.43
CA SER A 621 -29.73 -14.84 1.45
C SER A 621 -29.11 -15.54 2.67
N SER A 622 -28.35 -14.81 3.50
CA SER A 622 -27.81 -15.23 4.80
C SER A 622 -28.71 -14.76 5.95
#